data_AF-A0A183JT57-F1
#
_entry.id   AF-A0A183JT57-F1
#
_cell.length_a   1.000
_cell.length_b   1.000
_cell.length_c   1.000
_cell.angle_alpha   90.00
_cell.angle_beta   90.00
_cell.angle_gamma   90.00
#
_symmetry.space_group_name_H-M   'P 1'
#
loop_
_entity.id
_entity.type
_entity.pdbx_description
1 polymer ?
#
loop_
_entity_poly.entity_id
_entity_poly.type
_entity_poly.pdbx_seq_one_letter_code
_entity_poly.pdbx_strand_id
1 'polypeptide(L)'
;MIKQAMYAFIKCNRRKEAIDVCLRLNEWRVAYELAKSIDSQDTDHHHHHHHHHHHQEQQKRIDNLLKQSVNCFIEQGKIIEAVELYKHAGRFLDAAELLYKVSDLKCWYLLG
;
A
#
# COMPACT_ATOMS: atom_id res chain seq x y z
N MET A 1 -16.75 -3.90 -14.16
CA MET A 1 -16.04 -3.12 -15.19
C MET A 1 -14.59 -2.76 -14.80
N ILE A 2 -14.25 -2.41 -13.55
CA ILE A 2 -12.88 -1.94 -13.21
C ILE A 2 -11.83 -3.08 -13.18
N LYS A 3 -12.23 -4.31 -12.82
CA LYS A 3 -11.37 -5.51 -12.93
C LYS A 3 -10.88 -5.75 -14.37
N GLN A 4 -11.70 -5.41 -15.37
CA GLN A 4 -11.33 -5.55 -16.79
C GLN A 4 -10.31 -4.48 -17.20
N ALA A 5 -10.43 -3.26 -16.67
CA ALA A 5 -9.45 -2.20 -16.90
C ALA A 5 -8.09 -2.57 -16.31
N MET A 6 -8.05 -3.07 -15.06
CA MET A 6 -6.84 -3.58 -14.42
C MET A 6 -6.18 -4.70 -15.27
N TYR A 7 -6.98 -5.66 -15.75
CA TYR A 7 -6.48 -6.74 -16.60
C TYR A 7 -5.93 -6.26 -17.94
N ALA A 8 -6.58 -5.26 -18.56
CA ALA A 8 -6.11 -4.63 -19.79
C ALA A 8 -4.78 -3.89 -19.57
N PHE A 9 -4.65 -3.12 -18.48
CA PHE A 9 -3.40 -2.42 -18.14
C PHE A 9 -2.24 -3.39 -17.85
N ILE A 10 -2.52 -4.50 -17.16
CA ILE A 10 -1.53 -5.57 -16.93
C ILE A 10 -1.08 -6.17 -18.27
N LYS A 11 -2.01 -6.49 -19.18
CA LYS A 11 -1.70 -7.03 -20.52
C LYS A 11 -0.92 -6.05 -21.40
N CYS A 12 -1.19 -4.75 -21.29
CA CYS A 12 -0.49 -3.71 -22.05
C CYS A 12 0.87 -3.32 -21.44
N ASN A 13 1.38 -4.06 -20.46
CA ASN A 13 2.59 -3.74 -19.70
C ASN A 13 2.57 -2.36 -19.00
N ARG A 14 1.38 -1.75 -18.84
CA ARG A 14 1.17 -0.47 -18.14
C ARG A 14 0.91 -0.73 -16.66
N ARG A 15 1.85 -1.42 -16.01
CA ARG A 15 1.69 -1.93 -14.64
C ARG A 15 1.57 -0.82 -13.58
N LYS A 16 2.21 0.33 -13.78
CA LYS A 16 2.07 1.52 -12.89
C LYS A 16 0.62 2.01 -12.80
N GLU A 17 -0.07 2.07 -13.94
CA GLU A 17 -1.47 2.52 -14.00
C GLU A 17 -2.43 1.49 -13.40
N ALA A 18 -2.13 0.19 -13.56
CA ALA A 18 -2.87 -0.87 -12.88
C ALA A 18 -2.76 -0.76 -11.36
N ILE A 19 -1.57 -0.45 -10.81
CA ILE A 19 -1.36 -0.20 -9.38
C ILE A 19 -2.20 1.01 -8.93
N ASP A 20 -2.15 2.13 -9.65
CA ASP A 20 -2.93 3.32 -9.30
C ASP A 20 -4.45 3.05 -9.31
N VAL A 21 -4.94 2.18 -10.21
CA VAL A 21 -6.33 1.70 -10.21
C VAL A 21 -6.63 0.87 -8.95
N CYS A 22 -5.74 -0.06 -8.56
CA CYS A 22 -5.91 -0.85 -7.33
C CYS A 22 -5.97 0.03 -6.07
N LEU A 23 -5.11 1.05 -6.00
CA LEU A 23 -5.10 2.00 -4.88
C LEU A 23 -6.42 2.77 -4.76
N ARG A 24 -6.99 3.24 -5.88
CA ARG A 24 -8.31 3.90 -5.90
C ARG A 24 -9.45 2.98 -5.50
N LEU A 25 -9.30 1.68 -5.67
CA LEU A 25 -10.29 0.67 -5.28
C LEU A 25 -10.15 0.19 -3.84
N ASN A 26 -9.17 0.71 -3.09
CA ASN A 26 -8.82 0.21 -1.76
C ASN A 26 -8.34 -1.26 -1.77
N GLU A 27 -7.92 -1.77 -2.93
CA GLU A 27 -7.41 -3.14 -3.09
C GLU A 27 -5.89 -3.15 -2.89
N TRP A 28 -5.46 -2.71 -1.71
CA TRP A 28 -4.04 -2.53 -1.37
C TRP A 28 -3.24 -3.82 -1.49
N ARG A 29 -3.80 -4.97 -1.09
CA ARG A 29 -3.13 -6.27 -1.23
C ARG A 29 -2.74 -6.58 -2.68
N VAL A 30 -3.67 -6.35 -3.61
CA VAL A 30 -3.44 -6.57 -5.04
C VAL A 30 -2.41 -5.58 -5.58
N ALA A 31 -2.43 -4.32 -5.11
CA ALA A 31 -1.43 -3.32 -5.47
C ALA A 31 0.00 -3.74 -5.07
N TYR A 32 0.17 -4.29 -3.85
CA TYR A 32 1.44 -4.82 -3.36
C TYR A 32 1.89 -6.07 -4.13
N GLU A 33 0.99 -7.04 -4.34
CA GLU A 33 1.30 -8.25 -5.11
C GLU A 33 1.72 -7.90 -6.54
N LEU A 34 1.03 -6.94 -7.16
CA LEU A 34 1.36 -6.47 -8.51
C LEU A 34 2.72 -5.76 -8.54
N ALA A 35 3.02 -4.90 -7.56
CA ALA A 35 4.32 -4.25 -7.43
C ALA A 35 5.47 -5.25 -7.28
N LYS A 36 5.28 -6.31 -6.47
CA LYS A 36 6.23 -7.41 -6.29
C LYS A 36 6.38 -8.30 -7.52
N SER A 37 5.32 -8.46 -8.33
CA SER A 37 5.38 -9.30 -9.54
C SER A 37 6.23 -8.70 -10.66
N ILE A 38 6.45 -7.37 -10.64
CA ILE A 38 7.33 -6.65 -11.58
C ILE A 38 8.76 -7.24 -11.49
N ASP A 39 9.16 -7.72 -10.31
CA ASP A 39 10.48 -8.26 -9.98
C ASP A 39 10.86 -9.49 -10.81
N SER A 40 9.86 -10.21 -11.34
CA SER A 40 10.05 -11.54 -11.94
C SER A 40 10.11 -11.59 -13.47
N GLN A 41 9.79 -10.49 -14.16
CA GLN A 41 9.66 -10.50 -15.63
C GLN A 41 10.75 -9.74 -16.40
N ASP A 42 11.57 -8.94 -15.72
CA ASP A 42 12.62 -8.15 -16.38
C ASP A 42 13.99 -8.81 -16.16
N THR A 43 14.16 -10.04 -16.66
CA THR A 43 15.47 -10.71 -16.75
C THR A 43 16.07 -10.59 -18.15
N ASP A 44 16.31 -9.37 -18.63
CA ASP A 44 17.20 -9.14 -19.77
C ASP A 44 18.48 -8.45 -19.30
N HIS A 45 19.59 -9.15 -19.56
CA HIS A 45 20.86 -9.13 -18.84
C HIS A 45 21.79 -7.92 -19.13
N HIS A 46 21.30 -6.71 -19.42
CA HIS A 46 22.21 -5.61 -19.83
C HIS A 46 22.00 -4.21 -19.22
N HIS A 47 21.13 -4.03 -18.22
CA HIS A 47 20.94 -2.72 -17.56
C HIS A 47 20.86 -2.84 -16.01
N HIS A 48 21.87 -3.42 -15.39
CA HIS A 48 21.82 -3.85 -13.99
C HIS A 48 21.84 -2.72 -12.93
N HIS A 49 22.30 -1.51 -13.26
CA HIS A 49 22.45 -0.43 -12.26
C HIS A 49 21.26 0.54 -12.21
N HIS A 50 20.54 0.76 -13.33
CA HIS A 50 19.47 1.76 -13.42
C HIS A 50 18.08 1.18 -13.11
N HIS A 51 17.87 -0.11 -13.35
CA HIS A 51 16.57 -0.78 -13.14
C HIS A 51 16.29 -1.07 -11.65
N HIS A 52 17.33 -1.34 -10.87
CA HIS A 52 17.20 -1.66 -9.43
C HIS A 52 16.72 -0.46 -8.60
N HIS A 53 17.04 0.76 -9.05
CA HIS A 53 16.65 2.01 -8.37
C HIS A 53 15.16 2.34 -8.59
N HIS A 54 14.64 2.04 -9.79
CA HIS A 54 13.25 2.34 -10.14
C HIS A 54 12.24 1.33 -9.56
N HIS A 55 12.68 0.09 -9.31
CA HIS A 55 11.89 -0.97 -8.68
C HIS A 55 11.63 -0.69 -7.18
N GLN A 56 12.69 -0.41 -6.41
CA GLN A 56 12.56 -0.10 -4.98
C GLN A 56 11.68 1.15 -4.76
N GLU A 57 11.70 2.09 -5.70
CA GLU A 57 10.90 3.30 -5.67
C GLU A 57 9.39 3.02 -5.79
N GLN A 58 8.95 2.02 -6.57
CA GLN A 58 7.51 1.70 -6.68
C GLN A 58 6.97 1.10 -5.38
N GLN A 59 7.70 0.17 -4.77
CA GLN A 59 7.32 -0.41 -3.49
C GLN A 59 7.29 0.66 -2.39
N LYS A 60 8.35 1.50 -2.31
CA LYS A 60 8.41 2.64 -1.40
C LYS A 60 7.29 3.66 -1.63
N ARG A 61 6.89 3.89 -2.89
CA ARG A 61 5.79 4.79 -3.23
C ARG A 61 4.47 4.25 -2.67
N ILE A 62 4.19 2.96 -2.83
CA ILE A 62 2.98 2.34 -2.25
C ILE A 62 3.03 2.41 -0.72
N ASP A 63 4.17 2.14 -0.10
CA ASP A 63 4.34 2.23 1.36
C ASP A 63 4.09 3.66 1.88
N ASN A 64 4.61 4.67 1.18
CA ASN A 64 4.42 6.07 1.51
C ASN A 64 2.96 6.51 1.35
N LEU A 65 2.31 6.12 0.25
CA LEU A 65 0.89 6.41 0.02
C LEU A 65 0.02 5.77 1.10
N LEU A 66 0.30 4.52 1.47
CA LEU A 66 -0.40 3.84 2.56
C LEU A 66 -0.25 4.61 3.87
N LYS A 67 0.98 5.00 4.25
CA LYS A 67 1.23 5.79 5.46
C LYS A 67 0.50 7.14 5.45
N GLN A 68 0.51 7.84 4.32
CA GLN A 68 -0.20 9.12 4.18
C GLN A 68 -1.71 8.96 4.33
N SER A 69 -2.29 7.94 3.71
CA SER A 69 -3.72 7.63 3.84
C SER A 69 -4.09 7.29 5.28
N VAL A 70 -3.28 6.46 5.96
CA VAL A 70 -3.46 6.13 7.38
C VAL A 70 -3.40 7.39 8.25
N ASN A 71 -2.37 8.23 8.07
CA ASN A 71 -2.23 9.46 8.86
C ASN A 71 -3.43 10.39 8.69
N CYS A 72 -3.95 10.54 7.47
CA CYS A 72 -5.16 11.31 7.20
C CYS A 72 -6.39 10.75 7.94
N PHE A 73 -6.53 9.43 8.04
CA PHE A 73 -7.58 8.80 8.85
C PHE A 73 -7.36 9.03 10.36
N ILE A 74 -6.12 8.97 10.85
CA ILE A 74 -5.79 9.24 12.24
C ILE A 74 -6.12 10.69 12.63
N GLU A 75 -5.72 11.66 11.81
CA GLU A 75 -6.02 13.09 12.01
C GLU A 75 -7.53 13.38 12.02
N GLN A 76 -8.31 12.62 11.25
CA GLN A 76 -9.78 12.68 11.26
C GLN A 76 -10.43 11.95 12.45
N GLY A 77 -9.65 11.28 13.30
CA GLY A 77 -10.16 10.46 14.41
C GLY A 77 -10.74 9.10 14.00
N LYS A 78 -10.57 8.71 12.73
CA LYS A 78 -11.07 7.46 12.12
C LYS A 78 -10.08 6.32 12.28
N ILE A 79 -9.79 5.97 13.53
CA ILE A 79 -8.76 4.97 13.87
C ILE A 79 -9.13 3.58 13.35
N ILE A 80 -10.41 3.20 13.38
CA ILE A 80 -10.85 1.88 12.93
C ILE A 80 -10.60 1.73 11.43
N GLU A 81 -10.92 2.76 10.65
CA GLU A 81 -10.68 2.81 9.21
C GLU A 81 -9.18 2.76 8.88
N ALA A 82 -8.36 3.46 9.66
CA ALA A 82 -6.90 3.39 9.54
C ALA A 82 -6.35 1.97 9.80
N VAL A 83 -6.90 1.27 10.79
CA VAL A 83 -6.53 -0.11 11.14
C VAL A 83 -7.01 -1.09 10.06
N GLU A 84 -8.23 -0.92 9.55
CA GLU A 84 -8.76 -1.71 8.44
C GLU A 84 -7.92 -1.53 7.18
N LEU A 85 -7.46 -0.32 6.90
CA LEU A 85 -6.58 -0.02 5.79
C LEU A 85 -5.26 -0.81 5.87
N TYR A 86 -4.62 -0.84 7.04
CA TYR A 86 -3.43 -1.68 7.25
C TYR A 86 -3.72 -3.17 7.11
N LYS A 87 -4.87 -3.63 7.59
CA LYS A 87 -5.33 -5.02 7.42
C LYS A 87 -5.51 -5.37 5.93
N HIS A 88 -6.12 -4.49 5.15
CA HIS A 88 -6.27 -4.65 3.70
C HIS A 88 -4.95 -4.64 2.93
N ALA A 89 -3.93 -3.95 3.46
CA ALA A 89 -2.57 -4.02 2.94
C ALA A 89 -1.79 -5.26 3.39
N GLY A 90 -2.36 -6.12 4.25
CA GLY A 90 -1.68 -7.29 4.82
C GLY A 90 -0.67 -6.94 5.92
N ARG A 91 -0.66 -5.69 6.40
CA ARG A 91 0.26 -5.16 7.41
C ARG A 91 -0.33 -5.26 8.81
N PHE A 92 -0.55 -6.50 9.27
CA PHE A 92 -1.21 -6.79 10.55
C PHE A 92 -0.41 -6.28 11.76
N LEU A 93 0.92 -6.27 11.68
CA LEU A 93 1.78 -5.77 12.76
C LEU A 93 1.59 -4.25 12.95
N ASP A 94 1.61 -3.48 11.86
CA ASP A 94 1.39 -2.03 11.91
C ASP A 94 -0.03 -1.68 12.38
N ALA A 95 -1.02 -2.48 11.98
CA ALA A 95 -2.40 -2.35 12.46
C ALA A 95 -2.48 -2.53 13.99
N ALA A 96 -1.79 -3.54 14.54
CA ALA A 96 -1.74 -3.80 15.97
C ALA A 96 -0.99 -2.70 16.74
N GLU A 97 0.13 -2.22 16.19
CA GLU A 97 0.90 -1.12 16.79
C GLU A 97 0.06 0.17 16.85
N LEU A 98 -0.69 0.48 15.79
CA LEU A 98 -1.59 1.63 15.77
C LEU A 98 -2.68 1.53 16.85
N LEU A 99 -3.32 0.37 16.98
CA LEU A 99 -4.32 0.12 18.02
C LEU A 99 -3.72 0.31 19.42
N TYR A 100 -2.53 -0.25 19.67
CA TYR A 100 -1.83 -0.13 20.94
C TYR A 100 -1.58 1.34 21.32
N LYS A 101 -1.02 2.14 20.40
CA LYS A 101 -0.76 3.56 20.61
C LYS A 101 -2.02 4.35 20.95
N VAL A 102 -3.13 4.06 20.27
CA VAL A 102 -4.40 4.75 20.51
C VAL A 102 -5.04 4.32 21.82
N SER A 103 -4.94 3.03 22.20
CA SER A 103 -5.44 2.55 23.48
C SER A 103 -4.70 3.17 24.66
N ASP A 104 -3.38 3.32 24.55
CA ASP A 104 -2.57 3.97 25.59
C ASP A 104 -3.03 5.43 25.75
N LEU A 105 -3.13 6.18 24.64
CA LEU A 105 -3.62 7.57 24.64
C LEU A 105 -5.01 7.71 25.30
N LYS A 106 -5.96 6.83 25.00
CA LYS A 106 -7.31 6.89 25.59
C LYS A 106 -7.33 6.54 27.08
N CYS A 107 -6.48 5.61 27.54
CA CYS A 107 -6.36 5.28 28.95
C CYS A 107 -5.85 6.48 29.77
N TRP A 108 -4.92 7.27 29.23
CA TRP A 108 -4.45 8.50 29.88
C TRP A 108 -5.54 9.57 30.03
N TYR A 109 -6.42 9.76 29.05
CA TYR A 109 -7.50 10.75 29.11
C TYR A 109 -8.67 10.37 30.03
N LEU A 110 -8.82 9.08 30.38
CA LEU A 110 -9.90 8.61 31.26
C LEU A 110 -9.48 8.52 32.73
N LEU A 111 -8.19 8.68 33.04
CA LEU A 111 -7.62 8.57 34.38
C LEU A 111 -7.09 9.90 34.96
N GLY A 112 -7.26 11.02 34.24
CA GLY A 112 -6.93 12.38 34.69
C GLY A 112 -8.16 13.27 34.70
#